data_AF-X1CHD8-F1
#
_entry.id   AF-X1CHD8-F1
#
_cell.length_a   1.000
_cell.length_b   1.000
_cell.length_c   1.000
_cell.angle_alpha   90.00
_cell.angle_beta   90.00
_cell.angle_gamma   90.00
#
_symmetry.space_group_name_H-M   'P 1'
#
loop_
_entity.id
_entity.type
_entity.pdbx_description
1 polymer ?
#
loop_
_entity_poly.entity_id
_entity_poly.type
_entity_poly.pdbx_seq_one_letter_code
_entity_poly.pdbx_strand_id
1 'polypeptide(L)'
;TEELLREEFQDQRLAVMSIGPAGEQMSRMGCITNDRNRQAGRTGMGGVMGSKNLKAIAFRGTKGLKVAHPAEFYKMAKKLIKVANGPATAKYRDLGTPAGLTSYNKLGMMPTMNYREGTWDEIDKGAFNGDQLNEDWVVKKVACSQCSIACDHLARVPKTHPEYPNLIASIDVEMCY
;
A
#
# COMPACT_ATOMS: atom_id res chain seq x y z
N THR A 1 8.51 -10.02 -11.60
CA THR A 1 8.55 -11.31 -10.89
C THR A 1 7.17 -11.91 -10.71
N GLU A 2 6.21 -11.22 -10.08
CA GLU A 2 4.87 -11.80 -9.88
C GLU A 2 4.16 -12.18 -11.18
N GLU A 3 4.21 -11.31 -12.20
CA GLU A 3 3.55 -11.55 -13.50
C GLU A 3 4.14 -12.77 -14.21
N LEU A 4 5.48 -12.87 -14.25
CA LEU A 4 6.18 -14.04 -14.79
C LEU A 4 5.72 -15.34 -14.13
N LEU A 5 5.57 -15.36 -12.80
CA LEU A 5 5.07 -16.55 -12.08
C LEU A 5 3.61 -16.85 -12.43
N ARG A 6 2.75 -15.84 -12.54
CA ARG A 6 1.34 -16.02 -12.94
C ARG A 6 1.21 -16.55 -14.38
N GLU A 7 2.09 -16.10 -15.28
CA GLU A 7 2.16 -16.57 -16.67
C GLU A 7 2.68 -18.00 -16.76
N GLU A 8 3.80 -18.30 -16.07
CA GLU A 8 4.42 -19.62 -16.04
C GLU A 8 3.45 -20.70 -15.53
N PHE A 9 2.71 -20.41 -14.45
CA PHE A 9 1.73 -21.34 -13.88
C PHE A 9 0.32 -21.20 -14.49
N GLN A 10 0.11 -20.25 -15.41
CA GLN A 10 -1.18 -19.96 -16.02
C GLN A 10 -2.34 -19.75 -15.02
N ASP A 11 -2.07 -19.22 -13.82
CA ASP A 11 -3.09 -18.91 -12.80
C ASP A 11 -2.93 -17.49 -12.25
N GLN A 12 -3.81 -16.60 -12.72
CA GLN A 12 -3.88 -15.20 -12.28
C GLN A 12 -4.30 -15.05 -10.81
N ARG A 13 -4.78 -16.12 -10.16
CA ARG A 13 -5.18 -16.12 -8.74
C ARG A 13 -4.03 -16.53 -7.82
N LEU A 14 -2.82 -16.73 -8.35
CA LEU A 14 -1.64 -16.88 -7.52
C LEU A 14 -1.39 -15.60 -6.73
N ALA A 15 -1.30 -15.77 -5.42
CA ALA A 15 -0.71 -14.78 -4.54
C ALA A 15 0.80 -15.00 -4.53
N VAL A 16 1.57 -13.93 -4.63
CA VAL A 16 3.02 -13.98 -4.71
C VAL A 16 3.58 -12.98 -3.71
N MET A 17 4.56 -13.43 -2.94
CA MET A 17 5.45 -12.55 -2.17
C MET A 17 6.82 -12.62 -2.82
N SER A 18 7.44 -11.48 -3.10
CA SER A 18 8.73 -11.45 -3.79
C SER A 18 9.61 -10.30 -3.30
N ILE A 19 10.91 -10.43 -3.54
CA ILE A 19 11.88 -9.35 -3.33
C ILE A 19 12.30 -8.73 -4.66
N GLY A 20 12.60 -7.44 -4.65
CA GLY A 20 13.26 -6.75 -5.76
C GLY A 20 14.80 -6.81 -5.67
N PRO A 21 15.51 -6.07 -6.54
CA PRO A 21 16.97 -5.97 -6.51
C PRO A 21 17.55 -5.58 -5.14
N ALA A 22 16.83 -4.72 -4.40
CA ALA A 22 17.26 -4.33 -3.05
C ALA A 22 17.33 -5.54 -2.08
N GLY A 23 16.41 -6.49 -2.18
CA GLY A 23 16.46 -7.71 -1.38
C GLY A 23 17.57 -8.65 -1.84
N GLU A 24 17.76 -8.82 -3.15
CA GLU A 24 18.84 -9.63 -3.75
C GLU A 24 20.23 -9.15 -3.30
N GLN A 25 20.41 -7.83 -3.20
CA GLN A 25 21.64 -7.20 -2.71
C GLN A 25 21.71 -7.10 -1.18
N MET A 26 20.81 -7.75 -0.45
CA MET A 26 20.77 -7.77 1.02
C MET A 26 20.73 -6.37 1.64
N SER A 27 20.05 -5.42 1.00
CA SER A 27 19.85 -4.08 1.56
C SER A 27 19.15 -4.17 2.91
N ARG A 28 19.65 -3.41 3.88
CA ARG A 28 19.02 -3.25 5.22
C ARG A 28 17.64 -2.59 5.15
N MET A 29 17.30 -2.01 4.00
CA MET A 29 16.00 -1.40 3.70
C MET A 29 15.21 -2.21 2.66
N GLY A 30 15.68 -3.40 2.30
CA GLY A 30 14.99 -4.27 1.34
C GLY A 30 13.62 -4.71 1.88
N CYS A 31 12.58 -4.56 1.06
CA CYS A 31 11.21 -4.97 1.38
C CYS A 31 10.85 -6.31 0.75
N ILE A 32 9.79 -6.93 1.27
CA ILE A 32 9.05 -7.99 0.59
C ILE A 32 7.75 -7.38 0.06
N THR A 33 7.54 -7.51 -1.24
CA THR A 33 6.36 -7.00 -1.95
C THR A 33 5.37 -8.14 -2.22
N ASN A 34 4.08 -7.86 -2.06
CA ASN A 34 2.96 -8.72 -2.41
C ASN A 34 1.91 -7.93 -3.20
N ASP A 35 1.25 -8.58 -4.15
CA ASP A 35 0.18 -8.01 -4.98
C ASP A 35 0.56 -6.63 -5.55
N ARG A 36 1.78 -6.55 -6.09
CA ARG A 36 2.44 -5.37 -6.67
C ARG A 36 2.81 -4.27 -5.68
N ASN A 37 1.90 -3.86 -4.79
CA ASN A 37 2.05 -2.64 -3.98
C ASN A 37 1.89 -2.85 -2.47
N ARG A 38 1.65 -4.07 -1.98
CA ARG A 38 1.61 -4.35 -0.54
C ARG A 38 3.01 -4.65 -0.04
N GLN A 39 3.44 -3.94 1.01
CA GLN A 39 4.83 -3.98 1.46
C GLN A 39 4.95 -4.49 2.89
N ALA A 40 5.76 -5.54 3.08
CA ALA A 40 6.47 -5.73 4.35
C ALA A 40 7.77 -4.93 4.27
N GLY A 41 7.66 -3.62 4.52
CA GLY A 41 8.64 -2.62 4.10
C GLY A 41 9.74 -2.25 5.09
N ARG A 42 9.56 -2.50 6.39
CA ARG A 42 10.53 -2.10 7.44
C ARG A 42 11.45 -3.26 7.82
N THR A 43 12.48 -2.93 8.60
CA THR A 43 13.43 -3.86 9.24
C THR A 43 14.22 -4.78 8.30
N GLY A 44 14.26 -4.48 7.00
CA GLY A 44 15.13 -5.17 6.04
C GLY A 44 14.76 -6.62 5.75
N MET A 45 13.49 -7.02 5.94
CA MET A 45 13.07 -8.41 5.75
C MET A 45 13.29 -8.92 4.32
N GLY A 46 13.25 -8.05 3.31
CA GLY A 46 13.61 -8.40 1.94
C GLY A 46 15.08 -8.78 1.81
N GLY A 47 15.99 -8.12 2.55
CA GLY A 47 17.40 -8.48 2.59
C GLY A 47 17.64 -9.84 3.25
N VAL A 48 16.90 -10.15 4.32
CA VAL A 48 16.94 -11.47 4.97
C VAL A 48 16.43 -12.59 4.04
N MET A 49 15.40 -12.31 3.25
CA MET A 49 14.89 -13.25 2.25
C MET A 49 15.91 -13.46 1.12
N GLY A 50 16.55 -12.39 0.65
CA GLY A 50 17.62 -12.46 -0.35
C GLY A 50 18.88 -13.18 0.11
N SER A 51 19.26 -13.06 1.39
CA SER A 51 20.40 -13.78 1.97
C SER A 51 20.22 -15.31 1.98
N LYS A 52 18.99 -15.79 1.73
CA LYS A 52 18.65 -17.20 1.60
C LYS A 52 18.51 -17.64 0.14
N ASN A 53 18.90 -16.79 -0.82
CA ASN A 53 18.69 -16.98 -2.25
C ASN A 53 17.22 -17.26 -2.61
N LEU A 54 16.27 -16.69 -1.87
CA LEU A 54 14.84 -16.89 -2.08
C LEU A 54 14.23 -15.68 -2.80
N LYS A 55 13.95 -15.81 -4.10
CA LYS A 55 13.40 -14.69 -4.90
C LYS A 55 11.92 -14.43 -4.63
N ALA A 56 11.13 -15.48 -4.49
CA ALA A 56 9.69 -15.37 -4.30
C ALA A 56 9.10 -16.62 -3.65
N ILE A 57 7.91 -16.47 -3.07
CA ILE A 57 7.03 -17.55 -2.66
C ILE A 57 5.68 -17.32 -3.36
N ALA A 58 5.26 -18.26 -4.18
CA ALA A 58 3.96 -18.25 -4.85
C ALA A 58 3.05 -19.32 -4.22
N PHE A 59 1.78 -18.98 -3.99
CA PHE A 59 0.83 -19.90 -3.37
C PHE A 59 -0.59 -19.72 -3.91
N ARG A 60 -1.32 -20.84 -4.01
CA ARG A 60 -2.73 -20.90 -4.42
C ARG A 60 -3.55 -21.70 -3.39
N GLY A 61 -4.39 -21.00 -2.63
CA GLY A 61 -5.35 -21.63 -1.72
C GLY A 61 -6.70 -21.87 -2.39
N THR A 62 -7.16 -23.11 -2.45
CA THR A 62 -8.50 -23.49 -2.99
C THR A 62 -9.40 -24.16 -1.96
N LYS A 63 -8.86 -24.52 -0.80
CA LYS A 63 -9.60 -25.20 0.26
C LYS A 63 -10.42 -24.18 1.07
N GLY A 64 -11.62 -24.58 1.47
CA GLY A 64 -12.42 -23.82 2.43
C GLY A 64 -11.84 -23.88 3.84
N LEU A 65 -12.19 -22.90 4.66
CA LEU A 65 -11.86 -22.85 6.08
C LEU A 65 -13.08 -23.22 6.93
N LYS A 66 -12.88 -23.98 8.00
CA LYS A 66 -13.93 -24.28 8.98
C LYS A 66 -13.96 -23.18 10.04
N VAL A 67 -15.13 -22.61 10.29
CA VAL A 67 -15.36 -21.62 11.34
C VAL A 67 -16.21 -22.29 12.42
N ALA A 68 -15.80 -22.17 13.69
CA ALA A 68 -16.48 -22.85 14.81
C ALA A 68 -17.96 -22.47 14.93
N HIS A 69 -18.26 -21.17 14.82
CA HIS A 69 -19.63 -20.63 14.88
C HIS A 69 -19.92 -19.74 13.65
N PRO A 70 -20.25 -20.31 12.48
CA PRO A 70 -20.35 -19.54 11.24
C PRO A 70 -21.37 -18.39 11.31
N ALA A 71 -22.56 -18.63 11.88
CA ALA A 71 -23.61 -17.62 11.96
C ALA A 71 -23.19 -16.40 12.80
N GLU A 72 -22.56 -16.63 13.94
CA GLU A 72 -22.06 -15.58 14.83
C GLU A 72 -20.90 -14.81 14.20
N PHE A 73 -19.97 -15.53 13.56
CA PHE A 73 -18.87 -14.93 12.82
C PHE A 73 -19.39 -13.98 11.73
N TYR A 74 -20.32 -14.43 10.89
CA TYR A 74 -20.88 -13.58 9.83
C TYR A 74 -21.66 -12.38 10.39
N LYS A 75 -22.39 -12.55 11.51
CA LYS A 75 -23.07 -11.44 12.19
C LYS A 75 -22.07 -10.39 12.67
N MET A 76 -20.97 -10.82 13.28
CA MET A 76 -19.91 -9.91 13.75
C MET A 76 -19.19 -9.24 12.58
N ALA A 77 -18.79 -10.00 11.55
CA ALA A 77 -18.12 -9.47 10.37
C ALA A 77 -18.96 -8.38 9.69
N LYS A 78 -20.28 -8.61 9.50
CA LYS A 78 -21.19 -7.59 8.94
C LYS A 78 -21.28 -6.34 9.81
N LYS A 79 -21.31 -6.51 11.14
CA LYS A 79 -21.28 -5.37 12.08
C LYS A 79 -19.99 -4.56 11.91
N LEU A 80 -18.84 -5.22 11.85
CA LEU A 80 -17.54 -4.55 11.68
C LEU A 80 -17.42 -3.86 10.32
N ILE A 81 -17.89 -4.49 9.23
CA ILE A 81 -17.94 -3.87 7.90
C ILE A 81 -18.78 -2.58 7.93
N LYS A 82 -19.93 -2.60 8.63
CA LYS A 82 -20.77 -1.40 8.77
C LYS A 82 -20.04 -0.28 9.52
N VAL A 83 -19.32 -0.59 10.60
CA VAL A 83 -18.51 0.38 11.34
C VAL A 83 -17.35 0.90 10.49
N ALA A 84 -16.64 -0.01 9.81
CA ALA A 84 -15.52 0.30 8.93
C ALA A 84 -15.93 1.14 7.71
N ASN A 85 -17.20 1.10 7.30
CA ASN A 85 -17.74 1.98 6.26
C ASN A 85 -18.38 3.26 6.82
N GLY A 86 -18.27 3.49 8.12
CA GLY A 86 -18.74 4.71 8.77
C GLY A 86 -17.86 5.93 8.50
N PRO A 87 -18.22 7.10 9.07
CA PRO A 87 -17.57 8.38 8.80
C PRO A 87 -16.10 8.44 9.27
N ALA A 88 -15.75 7.72 10.34
CA ALA A 88 -14.40 7.76 10.92
C ALA A 88 -13.29 7.29 9.95
N THR A 89 -13.67 6.51 8.94
CA THR A 89 -12.76 5.93 7.94
C THR A 89 -12.99 6.51 6.54
N ALA A 90 -13.95 7.43 6.37
CA ALA A 90 -14.31 8.00 5.07
C ALA A 90 -13.11 8.65 4.38
N LYS A 91 -12.28 9.38 5.14
CA LYS A 91 -11.05 9.99 4.61
C LYS A 91 -10.14 9.02 3.85
N TYR A 92 -10.07 7.75 4.26
CA TYR A 92 -9.23 6.76 3.57
C TYR A 92 -9.82 6.33 2.23
N ARG A 93 -11.16 6.27 2.13
CA ARG A 93 -11.85 6.03 0.85
C ARG A 93 -11.75 7.22 -0.08
N ASP A 94 -11.86 8.42 0.49
CA ASP A 94 -11.97 9.64 -0.29
C ASP A 94 -10.59 10.11 -0.75
N LEU A 95 -9.68 10.34 0.20
CA LEU A 95 -8.36 10.95 0.02
C LEU A 95 -7.17 10.02 0.26
N GLY A 96 -7.43 8.80 0.74
CA GLY A 96 -6.36 7.84 1.07
C GLY A 96 -5.58 8.26 2.31
N THR A 97 -4.43 7.65 2.51
CA THR A 97 -3.48 8.08 3.55
C THR A 97 -2.88 9.48 3.30
N PRO A 98 -2.78 10.02 2.06
CA PRO A 98 -2.38 11.42 1.81
C PRO A 98 -3.25 12.49 2.48
N ALA A 99 -4.47 12.18 2.92
CA ALA A 99 -5.26 13.06 3.80
C ALA A 99 -4.48 13.51 5.05
N GLY A 100 -3.50 12.71 5.47
CA GLY A 100 -2.62 13.00 6.59
C GLY A 100 -1.74 14.23 6.38
N LEU A 101 -1.32 14.55 5.15
CA LEU A 101 -0.33 15.61 4.87
C LEU A 101 -0.70 16.96 5.49
N THR A 102 -1.91 17.44 5.21
CA THR A 102 -2.41 18.72 5.73
C THR A 102 -2.68 18.65 7.24
N SER A 103 -3.07 17.47 7.74
CA SER A 103 -3.32 17.24 9.16
C SER A 103 -2.02 17.26 9.97
N TYR A 104 -0.98 16.56 9.50
CA TYR A 104 0.33 16.48 10.15
C TYR A 104 1.03 17.84 10.13
N ASN A 105 0.93 18.57 9.02
CA ASN A 105 1.47 19.93 8.93
C ASN A 105 0.84 20.86 9.97
N LYS A 106 -0.49 20.89 10.08
CA LYS A 106 -1.20 21.70 11.08
C LYS A 106 -0.85 21.36 12.53
N LEU A 107 -0.51 20.10 12.80
CA LEU A 107 -0.11 19.64 14.13
C LEU A 107 1.37 19.91 14.44
N GLY A 108 2.15 20.43 13.50
CA GLY A 108 3.60 20.61 13.68
C GLY A 108 4.36 19.28 13.69
N MET A 109 3.82 18.25 13.02
CA MET A 109 4.38 16.90 13.00
C MET A 109 4.91 16.47 11.63
N MET A 110 4.80 17.30 10.60
CA MET A 110 5.28 16.96 9.25
C MET A 110 6.81 16.95 9.22
N PRO A 111 7.47 15.80 8.94
CA PRO A 111 8.92 15.71 8.96
C PRO A 111 9.53 16.46 7.78
N THR A 112 9.98 17.68 8.04
CA THR A 112 10.55 18.59 7.03
C THR A 112 12.03 18.76 7.26
N MET A 113 12.83 18.77 6.18
CA MET A 113 14.29 18.93 6.22
C MET A 113 14.97 17.94 7.18
N ASN A 114 14.66 16.64 7.06
CA ASN A 114 15.15 15.58 7.95
C ASN A 114 14.80 15.82 9.43
N TYR A 115 13.52 16.05 9.73
CA TYR A 115 12.99 16.32 11.07
C TYR A 115 13.50 17.59 11.77
N ARG A 116 14.20 18.47 11.05
CA ARG A 116 14.61 19.78 11.61
C ARG A 116 13.40 20.68 11.86
N GLU A 117 12.36 20.52 11.04
CA GLU A 117 11.12 21.29 11.11
C GLU A 117 9.93 20.32 11.15
N GLY A 118 8.85 20.74 11.81
CA GLY A 118 7.58 20.00 11.93
C GLY A 118 6.49 20.48 10.97
N THR A 119 6.80 21.49 10.16
CA THR A 119 5.87 22.11 9.21
C THR A 119 6.59 22.44 7.91
N TRP A 120 5.84 22.68 6.84
CA TRP A 120 6.34 23.19 5.58
C TRP A 120 5.28 24.08 4.93
N ASP A 121 5.58 25.37 4.77
CA ASP A 121 4.63 26.38 4.26
C ASP A 121 4.05 26.02 2.87
N GLU A 122 4.79 25.27 2.06
CA GLU A 122 4.33 24.84 0.73
C GLU A 122 3.13 23.88 0.80
N ILE A 123 2.99 23.10 1.89
CA ILE A 123 1.80 22.27 2.11
C ILE A 123 0.57 23.16 2.30
N ASP A 124 0.69 24.25 3.05
CA ASP A 124 -0.42 25.18 3.29
C ASP A 124 -0.75 26.03 2.05
N LYS A 125 0.24 26.31 1.20
CA LYS A 125 0.05 26.93 -0.12
C LYS A 125 -0.54 25.99 -1.16
N GLY A 126 -0.72 24.71 -0.82
CA GLY A 126 -1.33 23.71 -1.68
C GLY A 126 -0.36 23.08 -2.70
N ALA A 127 0.96 23.21 -2.52
CA ALA A 127 1.93 22.59 -3.43
C ALA A 127 1.79 21.06 -3.48
N PHE A 128 1.36 20.44 -2.38
CA PHE A 128 1.13 19.00 -2.28
C PHE A 128 0.08 18.68 -1.20
N ASN A 129 -1.08 18.19 -1.63
CA ASN A 129 -2.16 17.79 -0.72
C ASN A 129 -2.93 16.57 -1.28
N GLY A 130 -3.71 15.92 -0.42
CA GLY A 130 -4.44 14.70 -0.77
C GLY A 130 -5.49 14.89 -1.87
N ASP A 131 -6.14 16.06 -1.94
CA ASP A 131 -7.15 16.37 -2.96
C ASP A 131 -6.52 16.45 -4.35
N GLN A 132 -5.43 17.23 -4.48
CA GLN A 132 -4.73 17.40 -5.75
C GLN A 132 -4.07 16.12 -6.23
N LEU A 133 -3.45 15.35 -5.32
CA LEU A 133 -2.89 14.04 -5.65
C LEU A 133 -3.94 13.10 -6.26
N ASN A 134 -5.14 13.12 -5.69
CA ASN A 134 -6.24 12.31 -6.16
C ASN A 134 -6.73 12.72 -7.54
N GLU A 135 -6.90 14.02 -7.76
CA GLU A 135 -7.41 14.56 -9.02
C GLU A 135 -6.43 14.35 -10.16
N ASP A 136 -5.15 14.65 -9.92
CA ASP A 136 -4.13 14.71 -10.96
C ASP A 136 -3.53 13.34 -11.30
N TRP A 137 -3.45 12.42 -10.32
CA TRP A 137 -2.61 11.21 -10.44
C TRP A 137 -3.33 9.89 -10.18
N VAL A 138 -4.34 9.87 -9.31
CA VAL A 138 -4.99 8.62 -8.88
C VAL A 138 -5.90 8.07 -9.97
N VAL A 139 -5.54 6.89 -10.48
CA VAL A 139 -6.30 6.22 -11.54
C VAL A 139 -7.24 5.14 -11.01
N LYS A 140 -6.99 4.63 -9.80
CA LYS A 140 -7.81 3.58 -9.21
C LYS A 140 -7.66 3.51 -7.70
N LYS A 141 -8.78 3.31 -7.00
CA LYS A 141 -8.82 2.96 -5.58
C LYS A 141 -8.97 1.45 -5.45
N VAL A 142 -8.17 0.82 -4.60
CA VAL A 142 -8.14 -0.63 -4.42
C VAL A 142 -8.17 -1.01 -2.94
N ALA A 143 -8.73 -2.18 -2.66
CA ALA A 143 -8.77 -2.75 -1.32
C ALA A 143 -7.81 -3.92 -1.19
N CYS A 144 -7.28 -4.12 0.01
CA CYS A 144 -6.75 -5.41 0.42
C CYS A 144 -7.87 -6.47 0.37
N SER A 145 -7.49 -7.74 0.34
CA SER A 145 -8.45 -8.86 0.40
C SER A 145 -9.44 -8.69 1.56
N GLN A 146 -10.73 -8.75 1.25
CA GLN A 146 -11.86 -8.64 2.20
C GLN A 146 -11.97 -7.30 2.95
N CYS A 147 -11.15 -6.31 2.66
CA CYS A 147 -11.22 -5.00 3.31
C CYS A 147 -12.35 -4.16 2.71
N SER A 148 -13.23 -3.61 3.55
CA SER A 148 -14.31 -2.72 3.09
C SER A 148 -13.89 -1.24 2.99
N ILE A 149 -12.69 -0.89 3.49
CA ILE A 149 -12.22 0.50 3.55
C ILE A 149 -11.59 0.94 2.22
N ALA A 150 -10.88 0.08 1.49
CA ALA A 150 -10.24 0.44 0.22
C ALA A 150 -9.34 1.71 0.29
N CYS A 151 -8.40 1.74 1.23
CA CYS A 151 -7.55 2.90 1.49
C CYS A 151 -6.45 3.16 0.46
N ASP A 152 -6.13 2.19 -0.38
CA ASP A 152 -4.98 2.22 -1.27
C ASP A 152 -5.34 2.85 -2.61
N HIS A 153 -4.63 3.92 -2.94
CA HIS A 153 -4.86 4.73 -4.12
C HIS A 153 -3.68 4.53 -5.08
N LEU A 154 -3.98 3.92 -6.21
CA LEU A 154 -3.00 3.68 -7.27
C LEU A 154 -2.90 4.92 -8.14
N ALA A 155 -1.73 5.54 -8.13
CA ALA A 155 -1.39 6.63 -9.01
C ALA A 155 -0.63 6.15 -10.24
N ARG A 156 -0.76 6.90 -11.33
CA ARG A 156 -0.07 6.62 -12.59
C ARG A 156 0.72 7.84 -13.03
N VAL A 157 2.00 7.61 -13.31
CA VAL A 157 2.86 8.62 -13.94
C VAL A 157 2.48 8.76 -15.43
N PRO A 158 2.39 9.99 -15.98
CA PRO A 158 2.10 10.21 -17.39
C PRO A 158 3.05 9.45 -18.31
N LYS A 159 2.52 9.01 -19.47
CA LYS A 159 3.33 8.34 -20.50
C LYS A 159 4.46 9.20 -21.06
N THR A 160 4.33 10.52 -20.93
CA THR A 160 5.30 11.52 -21.38
C THR A 160 6.47 11.71 -20.41
N HIS A 161 6.42 11.10 -19.21
CA HIS A 161 7.51 11.25 -18.24
C HIS A 161 8.80 10.60 -18.77
N PRO A 162 9.95 11.30 -18.74
CA PRO A 162 11.17 10.83 -19.42
C PRO A 162 11.74 9.55 -18.82
N GLU A 163 11.67 9.38 -17.50
CA GLU A 163 12.32 8.25 -16.81
C GLU A 163 11.37 7.12 -16.39
N TYR A 164 10.12 7.44 -16.04
CA TYR A 164 9.15 6.50 -15.45
C TYR A 164 7.80 6.51 -16.19
N PRO A 165 7.79 6.41 -17.53
CA PRO A 165 6.56 6.52 -18.30
C PRO A 165 5.58 5.41 -17.89
N ASN A 166 4.34 5.77 -17.58
CA ASN A 166 3.26 4.83 -17.25
C ASN A 166 3.50 3.96 -16.01
N LEU A 167 4.44 4.34 -15.12
CA LEU A 167 4.63 3.66 -13.85
C LEU A 167 3.35 3.78 -13.00
N ILE A 168 2.92 2.66 -12.42
CA ILE A 168 1.80 2.63 -11.47
C ILE A 168 2.35 2.24 -10.11
N ALA A 169 2.07 3.07 -9.10
CA ALA A 169 2.46 2.84 -7.72
C ALA A 169 1.30 3.19 -6.78
N SER A 170 1.30 2.56 -5.60
CA SER A 170 0.45 3.02 -4.51
C SER A 170 1.03 4.31 -3.93
N ILE A 171 0.17 5.29 -3.64
CA ILE A 171 0.54 6.45 -2.85
C ILE A 171 0.10 6.20 -1.41
N ASP A 172 1.07 5.97 -0.55
CA ASP A 172 0.85 5.88 0.88
C ASP A 172 1.67 6.92 1.65
N VAL A 173 1.00 7.66 2.53
CA VAL A 173 1.63 8.62 3.45
C VAL A 173 1.41 8.14 4.88
N GLU A 174 2.45 7.53 5.43
CA GLU A 174 2.51 7.15 6.82
C GLU A 174 3.67 7.88 7.49
N MET A 175 3.42 8.43 8.68
CA MET A 175 4.49 9.01 9.47
C MET A 175 5.29 7.86 10.09
N CYS A 176 6.58 7.82 9.83
CA CYS A 176 7.48 6.90 10.53
C CYS A 176 7.57 7.32 11.99
N TYR A 177 6.87 6.58 12.86
CA TYR A 177 7.20 6.50 14.28
C TYR A 177 8.61 5.92 14.46
#